data_AF-A0A6V7IWS3-F1
#
_entry.id   AF-A0A6V7IWS3-F1
#
_cell.length_a   1.000
_cell.length_b   1.000
_cell.length_c   1.000
_cell.angle_alpha   90.00
_cell.angle_beta   90.00
_cell.angle_gamma   90.00
#
_symmetry.space_group_name_H-M   'P 1'
#
loop_
_entity.id
_entity.type
_entity.pdbx_description
1 polymer ?
#
loop_
_entity_poly.entity_id
_entity_poly.type
_entity_poly.pdbx_seq_one_letter_code
_entity_poly.pdbx_strand_id
1 'polypeptide(L)'
;FKEMQEHQENSPKILIFNSTGSRNNNKFLEILKDIDFDRAYFVPNISGKNCPDQDDRQSTSEKVLERCKLNCDLWGSGGFTGNNMFEVITAIERDFAKEKRIHVLITGSLHLVGAALAVLDPQLTMTTEF
;
A
#
# COMPACT_ATOMS: atom_id res chain seq x y z
N PHE A 1 5.74 29.68 -20.78
CA PHE A 1 4.75 29.86 -19.68
C PHE A 1 3.42 29.14 -19.89
N LYS A 2 3.17 28.55 -21.06
CA LYS A 2 1.93 27.80 -21.36
C LYS A 2 2.14 26.28 -21.46
N GLU A 3 3.24 25.77 -20.89
CA GLU A 3 3.62 24.34 -20.93
C GLU A 3 3.53 23.65 -19.57
N MET A 4 2.97 24.31 -18.53
CA MET A 4 2.95 23.78 -17.16
C MET A 4 1.55 23.30 -16.69
N GLN A 5 0.56 23.16 -17.57
CA GLN A 5 -0.83 22.87 -17.13
C GLN A 5 -1.56 21.74 -17.88
N GLU A 6 -0.89 20.91 -18.67
CA GLU A 6 -1.59 19.93 -19.53
C GLU A 6 -1.11 18.48 -19.38
N HIS A 7 -0.74 18.05 -18.16
CA HIS A 7 -0.47 16.63 -17.84
C HIS A 7 -1.19 16.14 -16.57
N GLN A 8 -2.29 16.79 -16.15
CA GLN A 8 -3.25 16.20 -15.20
C GLN A 8 -4.18 15.18 -15.87
N GLU A 9 -3.69 14.43 -16.86
CA GLU A 9 -4.44 13.29 -17.41
C GLU A 9 -4.32 12.12 -16.43
N ASN A 10 -5.32 12.02 -15.55
CA ASN A 10 -5.82 10.81 -14.89
C ASN A 10 -4.78 9.71 -14.56
N SER A 11 -3.70 10.08 -13.86
CA SER A 11 -2.71 9.10 -13.39
C SER A 11 -3.35 8.15 -12.37
N PRO A 12 -3.20 6.81 -12.53
CA PRO A 12 -3.86 5.87 -11.63
C PRO A 12 -3.52 6.09 -10.16
N LYS A 13 -4.53 6.02 -9.31
CA LYS A 13 -4.42 6.18 -7.86
C LYS A 13 -4.55 4.82 -7.20
N ILE A 14 -3.57 4.48 -6.37
CA ILE A 14 -3.47 3.19 -5.71
C ILE A 14 -3.40 3.42 -4.20
N LEU A 15 -4.24 2.69 -3.46
CA LEU A 15 -4.19 2.64 -2.00
C LEU A 15 -3.43 1.38 -1.56
N ILE A 16 -2.54 1.50 -0.58
CA ILE A 16 -2.00 0.38 0.20
C ILE A 16 -2.35 0.64 1.66
N PHE A 17 -3.15 -0.25 2.26
CA PHE A 17 -3.72 -0.02 3.57
C PHE A 17 -3.58 -1.21 4.50
N ASN A 18 -3.24 -0.90 5.75
CA ASN A 18 -3.42 -1.78 6.89
C ASN A 18 -3.44 -0.93 8.16
N SER A 19 -4.15 -1.38 9.19
CA SER A 19 -4.14 -0.70 10.48
C SER A 19 -3.40 -1.54 11.52
N THR A 20 -3.10 -0.99 12.70
CA THR A 20 -2.68 -1.76 13.88
C THR A 20 -3.55 -1.37 15.06
N GLY A 21 -3.96 -2.35 15.87
CA GLY A 21 -4.82 -2.13 17.04
C GLY A 21 -6.32 -2.08 16.73
N SER A 22 -7.13 -1.76 17.74
CA SER A 22 -8.61 -1.74 17.72
C SER A 22 -9.22 -0.50 17.03
N ARG A 23 -8.52 0.09 16.06
CA ARG A 23 -9.04 1.24 15.30
C ARG A 23 -10.24 0.78 14.47
N ASN A 24 -11.28 1.62 14.40
CA ASN A 24 -12.49 1.33 13.61
C ASN A 24 -12.17 1.44 12.12
N ASN A 25 -11.66 0.36 11.52
CA ASN A 25 -11.29 0.29 10.11
C ASN A 25 -12.41 0.80 9.19
N ASN A 26 -13.67 0.49 9.51
CA ASN A 26 -14.83 0.88 8.70
C ASN A 26 -14.90 2.39 8.46
N LYS A 27 -14.69 3.22 9.50
CA LYS A 27 -14.74 4.69 9.35
C LYS A 27 -13.59 5.23 8.50
N PHE A 28 -12.42 4.60 8.57
CA PHE A 28 -11.29 4.99 7.72
C PHE A 28 -11.51 4.58 6.27
N LEU A 29 -12.03 3.37 6.05
CA LEU A 29 -12.34 2.88 4.70
C LEU A 29 -13.46 3.70 4.04
N GLU A 30 -14.47 4.14 4.80
CA GLU A 30 -15.51 5.06 4.30
C GLU A 30 -14.89 6.35 3.74
N ILE A 31 -14.02 7.01 4.51
CA ILE A 31 -13.35 8.24 4.05
C ILE A 31 -12.44 7.96 2.85
N LEU A 32 -11.73 6.82 2.85
CA LEU A 32 -10.83 6.46 1.75
C LEU A 32 -11.57 6.08 0.48
N LYS A 33 -12.81 5.58 0.58
CA LYS A 33 -13.68 5.25 -0.56
C LYS A 33 -14.22 6.47 -1.28
N ASP A 34 -14.27 7.63 -0.62
CA ASP A 34 -14.62 8.90 -1.27
C ASP A 34 -13.53 9.38 -2.25
N ILE A 35 -12.37 8.72 -2.27
CA ILE A 35 -11.28 8.98 -3.21
C ILE A 35 -11.36 7.94 -4.34
N ASP A 36 -11.28 8.40 -5.58
CA ASP A 36 -11.27 7.56 -6.80
C ASP A 36 -9.97 6.76 -6.95
N PHE A 37 -9.74 5.77 -6.09
CA PHE A 37 -8.65 4.80 -6.23
C PHE A 37 -9.01 3.74 -7.29
N ASP A 38 -8.13 3.55 -8.25
CA ASP A 38 -8.24 2.48 -9.26
C ASP A 38 -7.96 1.09 -8.67
N ARG A 39 -7.12 1.02 -7.63
CA ARG A 39 -6.84 -0.21 -6.87
C ARG A 39 -6.61 0.07 -5.39
N ALA A 40 -6.98 -0.88 -4.54
CA ALA A 40 -6.65 -0.88 -3.13
C ALA A 40 -6.05 -2.24 -2.71
N TYR A 41 -4.87 -2.22 -2.12
CA TYR A 41 -4.18 -3.39 -1.59
C TYR A 41 -4.24 -3.41 -0.06
N PHE A 42 -4.69 -4.52 0.50
CA PHE A 42 -4.72 -4.78 1.94
C PHE A 42 -3.63 -5.78 2.31
N VAL A 43 -2.61 -5.31 3.04
CA VAL A 43 -1.31 -6.00 3.15
C VAL A 43 -0.84 -6.01 4.60
N PRO A 44 -0.29 -7.12 5.13
CA PRO A 44 0.32 -7.10 6.46
C PRO A 44 1.51 -6.12 6.53
N ASN A 45 1.87 -5.67 7.73
CA ASN A 45 2.95 -4.70 7.95
C ASN A 45 4.35 -5.35 7.87
N ILE A 46 4.58 -6.15 6.84
CA ILE A 46 5.80 -6.95 6.66
C ILE A 46 6.39 -6.58 5.32
N SER A 47 7.70 -6.32 5.28
CA SER A 47 8.39 -5.91 4.06
C SER A 47 8.46 -7.05 3.03
N GLY A 48 8.79 -8.27 3.47
CA GLY A 48 9.10 -9.40 2.60
C GLY A 48 10.55 -9.42 2.08
N LYS A 49 11.37 -8.42 2.45
CA LYS A 49 12.84 -8.44 2.29
C LYS A 49 13.49 -8.82 3.62
N ASN A 50 14.61 -9.53 3.60
CA ASN A 50 15.37 -9.91 4.80
C ASN A 50 15.86 -8.64 5.55
N CYS A 51 15.08 -8.16 6.51
CA CYS A 51 15.43 -7.07 7.41
C CYS A 51 15.59 -7.64 8.83
N PRO A 52 16.79 -7.60 9.44
CA PRO A 52 17.03 -8.17 10.76
C PRO A 52 16.18 -7.52 11.88
N ASP A 53 15.77 -6.27 11.71
CA ASP A 53 14.95 -5.54 12.70
C ASP A 53 13.44 -5.82 12.59
N GLN A 54 13.00 -6.65 11.61
CA GLN A 54 11.60 -7.04 11.46
C GLN A 54 11.27 -8.40 12.11
N ASP A 55 12.18 -8.94 12.93
CA ASP A 55 11.94 -10.20 13.60
C ASP A 55 11.07 -10.01 14.87
N ASP A 56 9.87 -10.61 14.79
CA ASP A 56 9.31 -11.41 15.87
C ASP A 56 8.24 -10.86 16.86
N ARG A 57 7.26 -10.04 16.43
CA ARG A 57 5.97 -9.93 17.19
C ARG A 57 4.66 -9.88 16.39
N GLN A 58 4.68 -9.83 15.05
CA GLN A 58 3.48 -9.90 14.19
C GLN A 58 3.71 -10.68 12.88
N SER A 59 4.62 -11.67 12.91
CA SER A 59 4.78 -12.66 11.85
C SER A 59 3.41 -13.22 11.46
N THR A 60 3.00 -12.99 10.20
CA THR A 60 1.97 -13.72 9.41
C THR A 60 0.86 -14.43 10.19
N SER A 61 0.40 -13.84 11.29
CA SER A 61 -0.58 -14.50 12.13
C SER A 61 -1.84 -14.56 11.30
N GLU A 62 -2.50 -15.70 11.23
CA GLU A 62 -3.71 -15.89 10.43
C GLU A 62 -4.71 -14.74 10.63
N LYS A 63 -4.77 -14.20 11.86
CA LYS A 63 -5.54 -13.01 12.24
C LYS A 63 -5.22 -11.73 11.44
N VAL A 64 -3.95 -11.46 11.13
CA VAL A 64 -3.56 -10.27 10.35
C VAL A 64 -3.97 -10.43 8.89
N LEU A 65 -3.79 -11.63 8.32
CA LEU A 65 -4.21 -11.95 6.97
C LEU A 65 -5.74 -11.95 6.84
N GLU A 66 -6.45 -12.53 7.82
CA GLU A 66 -7.90 -12.49 7.92
C GLU A 66 -8.42 -11.06 7.95
N ARG A 67 -7.78 -10.17 8.72
CA ARG A 67 -8.14 -8.75 8.73
C ARG A 67 -7.89 -8.05 7.40
N CYS A 68 -6.83 -8.39 6.68
CA CYS A 68 -6.60 -7.87 5.33
C CYS A 68 -7.71 -8.31 4.38
N LYS A 69 -8.13 -9.58 4.47
CA LYS A 69 -9.28 -10.12 3.72
C LYS A 69 -10.58 -9.40 4.07
N LEU A 70 -10.90 -9.25 5.35
CA LEU A 70 -12.10 -8.52 5.79
C LEU A 70 -12.13 -7.08 5.28
N ASN A 71 -11.00 -6.36 5.36
CA ASN A 71 -10.93 -5.00 4.81
C ASN A 71 -11.08 -4.99 3.27
N CYS A 72 -10.53 -5.99 2.58
CA CYS A 72 -10.67 -6.17 1.14
C CYS A 72 -12.12 -6.44 0.73
N ASP A 73 -12.81 -7.31 1.46
CA ASP A 73 -14.22 -7.62 1.24
C ASP A 73 -15.10 -6.39 1.50
N LEU A 74 -14.78 -5.63 2.56
CA LEU A 74 -15.43 -4.35 2.85
C LEU A 74 -15.15 -3.30 1.76
N TRP A 75 -13.98 -3.34 1.13
CA TRP A 75 -13.65 -2.46 0.01
C TRP A 75 -14.49 -2.79 -1.21
N GLY A 76 -14.53 -4.06 -1.60
CA GLY A 76 -15.27 -4.56 -2.76
C GLY A 76 -14.45 -4.47 -4.04
N SER A 77 -15.08 -4.01 -5.14
CA SER A 77 -14.43 -3.94 -6.46
C SER A 77 -13.14 -3.11 -6.43
N GLY A 78 -12.09 -3.63 -7.05
CA GLY A 78 -10.75 -3.00 -7.05
C GLY A 78 -9.93 -3.27 -5.78
N GLY A 79 -10.46 -4.02 -4.81
CA GLY A 79 -9.73 -4.48 -3.62
C GLY A 79 -8.94 -5.76 -3.88
N PHE A 80 -7.72 -5.83 -3.35
CA PHE A 80 -6.83 -6.99 -3.42
C PHE A 80 -6.12 -7.20 -2.08
N THR A 81 -5.67 -8.43 -1.82
CA THR A 81 -4.80 -8.75 -0.67
C THR A 81 -3.40 -9.12 -1.14
N GLY A 82 -2.38 -8.79 -0.36
CA GLY A 82 -0.99 -9.24 -0.57
C GLY A 82 -0.41 -9.90 0.68
N ASN A 83 0.62 -10.75 0.52
CA ASN A 83 1.25 -11.42 1.68
C ASN A 83 2.32 -10.56 2.36
N ASN A 84 2.90 -9.60 1.64
CA ASN A 84 3.91 -8.66 2.12
C ASN A 84 4.00 -7.46 1.18
N MET A 85 4.70 -6.41 1.60
CA MET A 85 4.87 -5.18 0.83
C MET A 85 5.64 -5.41 -0.48
N PHE A 86 6.66 -6.25 -0.49
CA PHE A 86 7.47 -6.51 -1.68
C PHE A 86 6.61 -7.07 -2.82
N GLU A 87 5.78 -8.08 -2.54
CA GLU A 87 4.84 -8.64 -3.52
C GLU A 87 3.86 -7.60 -4.08
N VAL A 88 3.36 -6.70 -3.22
CA VAL A 88 2.41 -5.66 -3.64
C VAL A 88 3.08 -4.60 -4.50
N ILE A 89 4.28 -4.16 -4.14
CA ILE A 89 5.05 -3.21 -4.95
C ILE A 89 5.36 -3.84 -6.33
N THR A 90 5.84 -5.09 -6.37
CA THR A 90 6.08 -5.80 -7.63
C THR A 90 4.80 -5.98 -8.47
N ALA A 91 3.66 -6.24 -7.83
CA ALA A 91 2.38 -6.32 -8.53
C ALA A 91 1.98 -4.97 -9.13
N ILE A 92 2.15 -3.87 -8.40
CA ILE A 92 1.88 -2.51 -8.90
C ILE A 92 2.78 -2.18 -10.09
N GLU A 93 4.09 -2.41 -9.98
CA GLU A 93 5.03 -2.18 -11.08
C GLU A 93 4.65 -2.96 -12.34
N ARG A 94 4.27 -4.23 -12.18
CA ARG A 94 3.82 -5.07 -13.30
C ARG A 94 2.51 -4.58 -13.90
N ASP A 95 1.50 -4.33 -13.07
CA ASP A 95 0.14 -4.04 -13.52
C ASP A 95 0.02 -2.63 -14.12
N PHE A 96 0.93 -1.71 -13.77
CA PHE A 96 0.98 -0.34 -14.26
C PHE A 96 2.26 0.00 -15.03
N ALA A 97 2.97 -1.00 -15.56
CA ALA A 97 4.24 -0.82 -16.28
C ALA A 97 4.17 0.12 -17.50
N LYS A 98 2.97 0.36 -18.04
CA LYS A 98 2.73 1.24 -19.20
C LYS A 98 2.37 2.67 -18.79
N GLU A 99 2.09 2.90 -17.51
CA GLU A 99 1.73 4.22 -17.01
C GLU A 99 2.98 5.08 -16.87
N LYS A 100 2.92 6.31 -17.39
CA LYS A 100 4.02 7.27 -17.22
C LYS A 100 4.16 7.72 -15.77
N ARG A 101 3.06 7.65 -15.00
CA ARG A 101 2.99 8.10 -13.62
C ARG A 101 1.84 7.40 -12.91
N ILE A 102 2.09 7.01 -11.67
CA ILE A 102 1.07 6.53 -10.73
C ILE A 102 1.16 7.31 -9.42
N HIS A 103 0.06 7.33 -8.68
CA HIS A 103 -0.01 7.89 -7.33
C HIS A 103 -0.30 6.78 -6.34
N VAL A 104 0.60 6.56 -5.39
CA VAL A 104 0.42 5.52 -4.36
C VAL A 104 0.27 6.18 -2.99
N LEU A 105 -0.82 5.91 -2.29
CA LEU A 105 -1.03 6.26 -0.89
C LEU A 105 -0.81 5.03 -0.01
N ILE A 106 0.19 5.08 0.86
CA ILE A 106 0.46 4.02 1.85
C ILE A 106 0.08 4.55 3.23
N THR A 107 -0.92 3.95 3.89
CA THR A 107 -1.46 4.50 5.14
C THR A 107 -2.11 3.46 6.07
N GLY A 108 -2.56 3.92 7.24
CA GLY A 108 -3.30 3.16 8.26
C GLY A 108 -2.43 2.68 9.43
N SER A 109 -1.14 2.43 9.23
CA SER A 109 -0.18 2.06 10.28
C SER A 109 1.22 2.57 9.99
N LEU A 110 1.92 3.03 11.03
CA LEU A 110 3.33 3.39 10.94
C LEU A 110 4.21 2.19 10.59
N HIS A 111 3.86 0.98 11.05
CA HIS A 111 4.60 -0.24 10.72
C HIS A 111 4.47 -0.58 9.23
N LEU A 112 3.31 -0.30 8.61
CA LEU A 112 3.14 -0.48 7.17
C LEU A 112 4.04 0.48 6.39
N VAL A 113 4.06 1.75 6.80
CA VAL A 113 4.93 2.76 6.18
C VAL A 113 6.40 2.36 6.33
N GLY A 114 6.81 1.86 7.50
CA GLY A 114 8.15 1.33 7.71
C GLY A 114 8.47 0.13 6.83
N ALA A 115 7.53 -0.81 6.66
CA ALA A 115 7.69 -1.95 5.76
C ALA A 115 7.81 -1.53 4.30
N ALA A 116 7.05 -0.51 3.87
CA ALA A 116 7.16 0.06 2.54
C ALA A 116 8.52 0.73 2.31
N LEU A 117 8.98 1.55 3.25
CA LEU A 117 10.30 2.18 3.18
C LEU A 117 11.42 1.14 3.15
N ALA A 118 11.33 0.06 3.93
CA ALA A 118 12.30 -1.04 3.85
C ALA A 118 12.36 -1.72 2.48
N VAL A 119 11.28 -1.66 1.69
CA VAL A 119 11.25 -2.17 0.31
C VAL A 119 11.80 -1.14 -0.67
N LEU A 120 11.34 0.11 -0.56
CA LEU A 120 11.59 1.19 -1.51
C LEU A 120 12.96 1.85 -1.27
N ASP A 121 13.24 2.23 -0.03
CA ASP A 121 14.46 2.92 0.37
C ASP A 121 15.03 2.32 1.66
N PRO A 122 15.73 1.16 1.57
CA PRO A 122 16.25 0.46 2.74
C PRO A 122 17.24 1.29 3.57
N GLN A 123 17.88 2.29 2.96
CA GLN A 123 18.86 3.15 3.62
C GLN A 123 18.26 4.47 4.13
N LEU A 124 16.96 4.71 3.88
CA LEU A 124 16.26 5.95 4.23
C LEU A 124 16.98 7.20 3.74
N THR A 125 17.68 7.11 2.62
CA THR A 125 18.42 8.24 2.04
C THR A 125 17.49 9.24 1.38
N MET A 126 16.21 8.88 1.20
CA MET A 126 15.21 9.57 0.39
C MET A 126 15.66 9.74 -1.06
N THR A 127 16.62 8.92 -1.51
CA THR A 127 17.13 8.88 -2.88
C THR A 127 16.81 7.51 -3.45
N THR A 128 15.61 7.38 -4.00
CA THR A 128 15.23 6.15 -4.68
C THR A 128 15.40 6.31 -6.18
N GLU A 129 16.04 5.33 -6.84
CA GLU A 129 16.05 5.21 -8.31
C GLU A 129 14.82 4.41 -8.78
N PHE A 130 13.62 4.93 -8.52
CA PHE A 130 12.36 4.44 -9.10
C PHE A 130 11.83 5.41 -10.14
#